data_AF-A0A966J2K5-F1
#
_entry.id   AF-A0A966J2K5-F1
#
_cell.length_a   1.000
_cell.length_b   1.000
_cell.length_c   1.000
_cell.angle_alpha   90.00
_cell.angle_beta   90.00
_cell.angle_gamma   90.00
#
_symmetry.space_group_name_H-M   'P 1'
#
loop_
_entity.id
_entity.type
_entity.pdbx_description
1 polymer ?
#
loop_
_entity_poly.entity_id
_entity_poly.type
_entity_poly.pdbx_seq_one_letter_code
_entity_poly.pdbx_strand_id
1 'polypeptide(L)'
;EQGCVGAGTGATVGKLWGASRAMKGGVGSAALQVGPWVVGALVVCNAVGDVVDPHTGQLIAGARLSPHSLALANTVQTQLSGAAVPGAFTGGNTTIGVVGCNARLTKSQAKRLAQVGHDGWARTIRPVHTPLDGDTLFALATARVNDEPDMMLLSTLAAEVVALATVQAVQQAQGLRLGEAWWPAARDLIT
;
A
#
# COMPACT_ATOMS: atom_id res chain seq x y z
N GLU A 1 -15.10 -1.45 -6.46
CA GLU A 1 -15.00 -2.57 -5.51
C GLU A 1 -13.61 -2.56 -4.88
N GLN A 2 -13.47 -2.98 -3.62
CA GLN A 2 -12.21 -2.97 -2.85
C GLN A 2 -12.07 -4.29 -2.08
N GLY A 3 -10.88 -4.58 -1.56
CA GLY A 3 -10.58 -5.81 -0.82
C GLY A 3 -10.00 -6.93 -1.71
N CYS A 4 -10.46 -8.16 -1.51
CA CYS A 4 -9.90 -9.36 -2.16
C CYS A 4 -10.50 -9.63 -3.54
N VAL A 5 -10.35 -8.68 -4.45
CA VAL A 5 -10.96 -8.73 -5.80
C VAL A 5 -9.94 -8.39 -6.88
N GLY A 6 -10.15 -8.91 -8.10
CA GLY A 6 -9.23 -8.67 -9.23
C GLY A 6 -7.78 -8.98 -8.85
N ALA A 7 -6.87 -8.03 -9.09
CA ALA A 7 -5.45 -8.15 -8.73
C ALA A 7 -5.21 -8.27 -7.21
N GLY A 8 -6.14 -7.84 -6.36
CA GLY A 8 -6.04 -7.96 -4.90
C GLY A 8 -6.45 -9.32 -4.33
N THR A 9 -7.04 -10.21 -5.14
CA THR A 9 -7.52 -11.53 -4.70
C THR A 9 -6.43 -12.31 -3.95
N GLY A 10 -5.24 -12.38 -4.53
CA GLY A 10 -4.08 -13.07 -3.95
C GLY A 10 -3.16 -12.20 -3.09
N ALA A 11 -3.44 -10.90 -2.97
CA ALA A 11 -2.51 -9.97 -2.34
C ALA A 11 -2.35 -10.22 -0.84
N THR A 12 -1.11 -10.08 -0.35
CA THR A 12 -0.71 -10.25 1.06
C THR A 12 0.36 -9.25 1.46
N VAL A 13 0.49 -8.97 2.76
CA VAL A 13 1.44 -7.99 3.33
C VAL A 13 2.18 -8.58 4.53
N GLY A 14 3.32 -7.99 4.90
CA GLY A 14 4.05 -8.41 6.10
C GLY A 14 4.70 -9.78 5.98
N LYS A 15 5.60 -9.94 5.03
CA LYS A 15 6.14 -11.25 4.60
C LYS A 15 7.57 -11.47 5.08
N LEU A 16 7.93 -10.89 6.22
CA LEU A 16 9.27 -11.01 6.77
C LEU A 16 9.71 -12.48 6.93
N TRP A 17 8.80 -13.36 7.33
CA TRP A 17 9.01 -14.81 7.42
C TRP A 17 8.27 -15.61 6.34
N GLY A 18 8.03 -14.99 5.18
CA GLY A 18 7.27 -15.57 4.08
C GLY A 18 5.76 -15.62 4.32
N ALA A 19 5.07 -16.33 3.43
CA ALA A 19 3.61 -16.31 3.35
C ALA A 19 2.90 -16.84 4.61
N SER A 20 3.50 -17.75 5.36
CA SER A 20 2.85 -18.38 6.53
C SER A 20 2.58 -17.41 7.69
N ARG A 21 3.29 -16.28 7.73
CA ARG A 21 3.09 -15.23 8.76
C ARG A 21 2.56 -13.92 8.18
N ALA A 22 2.22 -13.92 6.89
CA ALA A 22 1.66 -12.77 6.23
C ALA A 22 0.20 -12.54 6.65
N MET A 23 -0.28 -11.35 6.36
CA MET A 23 -1.69 -10.96 6.45
C MET A 23 -2.26 -10.68 5.06
N LYS A 24 -3.58 -10.64 4.97
CA LYS A 24 -4.26 -10.32 3.73
C LYS A 24 -4.03 -8.85 3.34
N GLY A 25 -3.62 -8.66 2.10
CA GLY A 25 -3.66 -7.39 1.39
C GLY A 25 -4.92 -7.30 0.54
N GLY A 26 -4.90 -6.42 -0.46
CA GLY A 26 -6.06 -6.26 -1.33
C GLY A 26 -5.93 -5.11 -2.31
N VAL A 27 -7.06 -4.72 -2.88
CA VAL A 27 -7.23 -3.48 -3.65
C VAL A 27 -7.87 -2.43 -2.76
N GLY A 28 -7.32 -1.22 -2.78
CA GLY A 28 -7.89 -0.06 -2.09
C GLY A 28 -7.90 1.18 -2.98
N SER A 29 -8.81 2.09 -2.67
CA SER A 29 -8.97 3.36 -3.39
C SER A 29 -9.28 4.50 -2.43
N ALA A 30 -8.77 5.68 -2.75
CA ALA A 30 -9.08 6.91 -2.04
C ALA A 30 -9.10 8.09 -3.02
N ALA A 31 -9.83 9.16 -2.67
CA ALA A 31 -9.82 10.40 -3.43
C ALA A 31 -9.99 11.59 -2.50
N LEU A 32 -9.37 12.71 -2.87
CA LEU A 32 -9.50 13.98 -2.20
C LEU A 32 -9.78 15.07 -3.24
N GLN A 33 -10.56 16.07 -2.82
CA GLN A 33 -10.86 17.25 -3.63
C GLN A 33 -10.48 18.50 -2.86
N VAL A 34 -9.73 19.39 -3.52
CA VAL A 34 -9.40 20.73 -3.01
C VAL A 34 -9.59 21.73 -4.14
N GLY A 35 -10.57 22.63 -3.96
CA GLY A 35 -10.99 23.54 -5.03
C GLY A 35 -11.43 22.77 -6.29
N PRO A 36 -10.90 23.12 -7.48
CA PRO A 36 -11.27 22.45 -8.72
C PRO A 36 -10.56 21.09 -8.90
N TRP A 37 -9.54 20.80 -8.10
CA TRP A 37 -8.68 19.63 -8.29
C TRP A 37 -9.21 18.42 -7.54
N VAL A 38 -9.39 17.32 -8.27
CA VAL A 38 -9.65 15.99 -7.71
C VAL A 38 -8.45 15.13 -8.01
N VAL A 39 -7.88 14.51 -6.97
CA VAL A 39 -6.84 13.49 -7.09
C VAL A 39 -7.36 12.22 -6.44
N GLY A 40 -7.22 11.09 -7.13
CA GLY A 40 -7.60 9.77 -6.62
C GLY A 40 -6.51 8.75 -6.87
N ALA A 41 -6.49 7.70 -6.07
CA ALA A 41 -5.57 6.59 -6.24
C ALA A 41 -6.31 5.25 -6.15
N LEU A 42 -5.77 4.26 -6.86
CA LEU A 42 -6.12 2.84 -6.74
C LEU A 42 -4.81 2.07 -6.51
N VAL A 43 -4.75 1.29 -5.44
CA VAL A 43 -3.55 0.56 -5.02
C VAL A 43 -3.88 -0.90 -4.81
N VAL A 44 -3.06 -1.79 -5.34
CA VAL A 44 -3.02 -3.21 -5.01
C VAL A 44 -1.84 -3.43 -4.07
N CYS A 45 -2.12 -3.72 -2.82
CA CYS A 45 -1.10 -3.83 -1.78
C CYS A 45 -0.67 -5.29 -1.58
N ASN A 46 0.44 -5.68 -2.21
CA ASN A 46 1.08 -6.99 -2.04
C ASN A 46 2.54 -6.82 -1.55
N ALA A 47 2.75 -5.93 -0.57
CA ALA A 47 4.07 -5.52 -0.07
C ALA A 47 4.79 -6.63 0.71
N VAL A 48 6.12 -6.56 0.78
CA VAL A 48 6.88 -7.32 1.78
C VAL A 48 6.74 -6.72 3.18
N GLY A 49 6.69 -5.39 3.28
CA GLY A 49 6.61 -4.66 4.54
C GLY A 49 5.23 -4.72 5.21
N ASP A 50 5.19 -4.15 6.40
CA ASP A 50 3.95 -3.95 7.15
C ASP A 50 3.23 -2.68 6.66
N VAL A 51 1.91 -2.68 6.75
CA VAL A 51 1.09 -1.49 6.53
C VAL A 51 0.83 -0.79 7.85
N VAL A 52 1.17 0.50 7.90
CA VAL A 52 0.96 1.39 9.05
C VAL A 52 0.00 2.51 8.69
N ASP A 53 -0.68 3.02 9.71
CA ASP A 53 -1.41 4.26 9.62
C ASP A 53 -0.42 5.43 9.43
N PRO A 54 -0.56 6.26 8.38
CA PRO A 54 0.41 7.30 8.04
C PRO A 54 0.43 8.48 9.02
N HIS A 55 -0.58 8.63 9.87
CA HIS A 55 -0.71 9.75 10.80
C HIS A 55 -0.30 9.39 12.23
N THR A 56 -0.62 8.16 12.64
CA THR A 56 -0.37 7.68 14.01
C THR A 56 0.83 6.74 14.10
N GLY A 57 1.27 6.17 12.97
CA GLY A 57 2.34 5.17 12.91
C GLY A 57 1.94 3.79 13.45
N GLN A 58 0.67 3.58 13.80
CA GLN A 58 0.17 2.30 14.29
C GLN A 58 0.18 1.24 13.18
N LEU A 59 0.57 0.00 13.50
CA LEU A 59 0.50 -1.12 12.57
C LEU A 59 -0.97 -1.51 12.34
N ILE A 60 -1.37 -1.58 11.07
CA ILE A 60 -2.72 -1.97 10.63
C ILE A 60 -2.74 -3.43 10.17
N ALA A 61 -1.73 -3.84 9.42
CA ALA A 61 -1.54 -5.21 8.95
C ALA A 61 -0.06 -5.47 8.72
N GLY A 62 0.42 -6.68 8.93
CA GLY A 62 1.85 -6.94 8.80
C GLY A 62 2.27 -8.34 9.20
N ALA A 63 3.58 -8.50 9.38
CA ALA A 63 4.19 -9.78 9.72
C ALA A 63 3.78 -10.18 11.13
N ARG A 64 3.25 -11.40 11.25
CA ARG A 64 2.76 -11.95 12.53
C ARG A 64 3.90 -12.65 13.29
N LEU A 65 3.81 -12.67 14.62
CA LEU A 65 4.80 -13.33 15.48
C LEU A 65 4.90 -14.85 15.21
N SER A 66 3.80 -15.49 14.83
CA SER A 66 3.76 -16.91 14.45
C SER A 66 2.60 -17.17 13.47
N PRO A 67 2.56 -18.32 12.78
CA PRO A 67 1.47 -18.66 11.85
C PRO A 67 0.07 -18.66 12.46
N HIS A 68 -0.04 -18.83 13.78
CA HIS A 68 -1.31 -18.87 14.51
C HIS A 68 -1.57 -17.61 15.36
N SER A 69 -0.63 -16.67 15.41
CA SER A 69 -0.77 -15.44 16.20
C SER A 69 -1.45 -14.33 15.41
N LEU A 70 -2.26 -13.50 16.08
CA LEU A 70 -2.72 -12.22 15.54
C LEU A 70 -1.78 -11.05 15.92
N ALA A 71 -0.85 -11.27 16.86
CA ALA A 71 0.10 -10.23 17.25
C ALA A 71 1.15 -9.97 16.14
N LEU A 72 1.39 -8.70 15.86
CA LEU A 72 2.31 -8.22 14.82
C LEU A 72 3.72 -8.04 15.38
N ALA A 73 4.73 -8.35 14.57
CA ALA A 73 6.13 -8.36 14.97
C ALA A 73 6.86 -7.04 14.72
N ASN A 74 6.28 -6.11 13.95
CA ASN A 74 6.94 -4.91 13.43
C ASN A 74 8.23 -5.24 12.65
N THR A 75 8.12 -5.29 11.34
CA THR A 75 9.16 -5.73 10.43
C THR A 75 10.43 -4.87 10.55
N VAL A 76 10.31 -3.55 10.54
CA VAL A 76 11.47 -2.65 10.65
C VAL A 76 12.17 -2.81 12.01
N GLN A 77 11.41 -2.84 13.11
CA GLN A 77 11.99 -3.01 14.44
C GLN A 77 12.71 -4.36 14.57
N THR A 78 12.12 -5.43 14.04
CA THR A 78 12.70 -6.78 14.03
C THR A 78 14.02 -6.82 13.24
N GLN A 79 14.10 -6.12 12.10
CA GLN A 79 15.34 -6.03 11.33
C GLN A 79 16.41 -5.23 12.09
N LEU A 80 16.04 -4.09 12.67
CA LEU A 80 16.97 -3.24 13.42
C LEU A 80 17.50 -3.90 14.70
N SER A 81 16.77 -4.86 15.27
CA SER A 81 17.26 -5.67 16.41
C SER A 81 18.21 -6.80 16.00
N GLY A 82 18.51 -6.95 14.70
CA GLY A 82 19.41 -8.00 14.18
C GLY A 82 18.81 -9.40 14.18
N ALA A 83 17.48 -9.53 14.22
CA ALA A 83 16.84 -10.84 14.17
C ALA A 83 17.16 -11.54 12.83
N ALA A 84 17.46 -12.83 12.89
CA ALA A 84 17.67 -13.62 11.69
C ALA A 84 16.36 -13.74 10.90
N VAL A 85 16.36 -13.19 9.70
CA VAL A 85 15.25 -13.28 8.75
C VAL A 85 15.61 -14.38 7.76
N PRO A 86 14.78 -15.43 7.58
CA PRO A 86 14.98 -16.41 6.52
C PRO A 86 15.08 -15.68 5.18
N GLY A 87 16.05 -16.03 4.33
CA GLY A 87 16.25 -15.37 3.04
C GLY A 87 14.92 -15.27 2.28
N ALA A 88 14.39 -14.05 2.17
CA ALA A 88 13.14 -13.81 1.47
C ALA A 88 13.38 -13.96 -0.04
N PHE A 89 12.46 -14.64 -0.72
CA PHE A 89 12.54 -14.84 -2.16
C PHE A 89 12.38 -13.49 -2.88
N THR A 90 13.33 -13.18 -3.76
CA THR A 90 13.27 -12.01 -4.64
C THR A 90 12.10 -12.15 -5.63
N GLY A 91 11.40 -11.05 -5.91
CA GLY A 91 10.41 -11.00 -7.00
C GLY A 91 9.01 -11.55 -6.70
N GLY A 92 8.67 -11.84 -5.44
CA GLY A 92 7.32 -12.29 -5.03
C GLY A 92 6.39 -11.18 -4.50
N ASN A 93 6.91 -9.97 -4.31
CA ASN A 93 6.18 -8.86 -3.70
C ASN A 93 6.07 -7.69 -4.68
N THR A 94 4.93 -7.02 -4.71
CA THR A 94 4.68 -5.93 -5.66
C THR A 94 3.55 -5.06 -5.14
N THR A 95 3.84 -3.81 -4.81
CA THR A 95 2.77 -2.81 -4.69
C THR A 95 2.61 -2.12 -6.04
N ILE A 96 1.45 -2.27 -6.66
CA ILE A 96 1.15 -1.64 -7.95
C ILE A 96 -0.05 -0.72 -7.79
N GLY A 97 0.02 0.45 -8.42
CA GLY A 97 -1.08 1.39 -8.32
C GLY A 97 -1.17 2.37 -9.47
N VAL A 98 -2.23 3.16 -9.41
CA VAL A 98 -2.47 4.30 -10.29
C VAL A 98 -2.85 5.50 -9.43
N VAL A 99 -2.27 6.66 -9.70
CA VAL A 99 -2.73 7.96 -9.20
C VAL A 99 -3.26 8.78 -10.36
N GLY A 100 -4.48 9.28 -10.24
CA GLY A 100 -5.19 10.02 -11.27
C GLY A 100 -5.59 11.41 -10.80
N CYS A 101 -5.55 12.40 -11.67
CA CYS A 101 -6.16 13.71 -11.40
C CYS A 101 -6.99 14.24 -12.57
N ASN A 102 -7.82 15.25 -12.29
CA ASN A 102 -8.61 15.94 -13.31
C ASN A 102 -7.88 17.12 -13.99
N ALA A 103 -6.67 17.47 -13.54
CA ALA A 103 -5.86 18.55 -14.09
C ALA A 103 -5.30 18.24 -15.49
N ARG A 104 -4.92 19.28 -16.23
CA ARG A 104 -4.16 19.15 -17.48
C ARG A 104 -2.66 19.11 -17.14
N LEU A 105 -2.05 17.94 -17.27
CA LEU A 105 -0.62 17.74 -16.96
C LEU A 105 0.20 17.46 -18.22
N THR A 106 1.40 18.01 -18.27
CA THR A 106 2.45 17.56 -19.17
C THR A 106 2.99 16.18 -18.75
N LYS A 107 3.74 15.50 -19.63
CA LYS A 107 4.36 14.20 -19.30
C LYS A 107 5.30 14.28 -18.08
N SER A 108 6.05 15.37 -17.93
CA SER A 108 6.95 15.57 -16.79
C SER A 108 6.19 15.82 -15.49
N GLN A 109 5.10 16.60 -15.55
CA GLN A 109 4.22 16.80 -14.40
C GLN A 109 3.51 15.50 -13.97
N ALA A 110 3.02 14.70 -14.93
CA ALA A 110 2.44 13.39 -14.62
C ALA A 110 3.49 12.44 -14.01
N LYS A 111 4.71 12.39 -14.56
CA LYS A 111 5.83 11.64 -13.97
C LYS A 111 6.12 12.10 -12.54
N ARG A 112 6.08 13.42 -12.27
CA ARG A 112 6.26 13.96 -10.93
C ARG A 112 5.15 13.53 -9.98
N LEU A 113 3.90 13.48 -10.44
CA LEU A 113 2.76 13.01 -9.66
C LEU A 113 2.94 11.54 -9.24
N ALA A 114 3.34 10.68 -10.18
CA ALA A 114 3.69 9.29 -9.87
C ALA A 114 4.85 9.20 -8.87
N GLN A 115 5.92 9.96 -9.09
CA GLN A 115 7.09 9.96 -8.20
C GLN A 115 6.71 10.34 -6.77
N VAL A 116 5.98 11.44 -6.57
CA VAL A 116 5.56 11.88 -5.22
C VAL A 116 4.53 10.94 -4.61
N GLY A 117 3.73 10.24 -5.42
CA GLY A 117 2.84 9.20 -4.92
C GLY A 117 3.59 8.07 -4.19
N HIS A 118 4.83 7.75 -4.58
CA HIS A 118 5.67 6.80 -3.83
C HIS A 118 5.97 7.27 -2.39
N ASP A 119 5.94 8.58 -2.10
CA ASP A 119 6.09 9.10 -0.74
C ASP A 119 4.87 8.74 0.13
N GLY A 120 3.70 8.54 -0.47
CA GLY A 120 2.54 7.96 0.19
C GLY A 120 2.82 6.54 0.68
N TRP A 121 3.39 5.71 -0.20
CA TRP A 121 3.81 4.36 0.17
C TRP A 121 4.92 4.34 1.23
N ALA A 122 5.90 5.24 1.16
CA ALA A 122 6.95 5.33 2.18
C ALA A 122 6.41 5.67 3.58
N ARG A 123 5.27 6.38 3.66
CA ARG A 123 4.58 6.68 4.92
C ARG A 123 3.73 5.51 5.43
N THR A 124 3.21 4.66 4.55
CA THR A 124 2.26 3.60 4.92
C THR A 124 2.78 2.18 4.83
N ILE A 125 3.91 1.92 4.16
CA ILE A 125 4.49 0.59 3.97
C ILE A 125 5.90 0.59 4.54
N ARG A 126 6.19 -0.31 5.48
CA ARG A 126 7.45 -0.30 6.23
C ARG A 126 8.04 -1.70 6.40
N PRO A 127 9.21 -2.01 5.81
CA PRO A 127 9.92 -1.23 4.78
C PRO A 127 9.19 -1.27 3.41
N VAL A 128 9.52 -0.34 2.52
CA VAL A 128 9.04 -0.28 1.13
C VAL A 128 10.21 -0.09 0.16
N HIS A 129 9.99 -0.29 -1.15
CA HIS A 129 11.02 -0.18 -2.19
C HIS A 129 12.21 -1.10 -1.91
N THR A 130 11.95 -2.25 -1.30
CA THR A 130 13.02 -3.21 -1.00
C THR A 130 13.44 -3.91 -2.29
N PRO A 131 14.62 -4.56 -2.32
CA PRO A 131 15.00 -5.42 -3.45
C PRO A 131 14.04 -6.59 -3.72
N LEU A 132 13.08 -6.84 -2.82
CA LEU A 132 12.07 -7.89 -2.92
C LEU A 132 10.77 -7.39 -3.54
N ASP A 133 10.61 -6.07 -3.69
CA ASP A 133 9.40 -5.42 -4.17
C ASP A 133 9.55 -4.93 -5.62
N GLY A 134 8.50 -5.14 -6.42
CA GLY A 134 8.32 -4.57 -7.76
C GLY A 134 7.51 -3.27 -7.77
N ASP A 135 7.70 -2.39 -6.79
CA ASP A 135 6.79 -1.26 -6.55
C ASP A 135 6.69 -0.31 -7.77
N THR A 136 5.47 -0.12 -8.29
CA THR A 136 5.23 0.65 -9.51
C THR A 136 3.94 1.46 -9.44
N LEU A 137 4.06 2.79 -9.51
CA LEU A 137 2.92 3.71 -9.56
C LEU A 137 2.81 4.40 -10.93
N PHE A 138 1.66 4.26 -11.59
CA PHE A 138 1.35 4.99 -12.82
C PHE A 138 0.59 6.28 -12.50
N ALA A 139 0.82 7.35 -13.27
CA ALA A 139 0.03 8.57 -13.19
C ALA A 139 -0.84 8.78 -14.43
N LEU A 140 -2.06 9.26 -14.24
CA LEU A 140 -2.97 9.67 -15.31
C LEU A 140 -3.63 11.02 -15.01
N ALA A 141 -3.98 11.74 -16.07
CA ALA A 141 -4.59 13.06 -15.99
C ALA A 141 -5.70 13.16 -17.03
N THR A 142 -6.93 13.43 -16.61
CA THR A 142 -8.07 13.47 -17.54
C THR A 142 -8.22 14.81 -18.26
N ALA A 143 -7.45 15.84 -17.87
CA ALA A 143 -7.49 17.19 -18.44
C ALA A 143 -8.90 17.80 -18.53
N ARG A 144 -9.73 17.60 -17.48
CA ARG A 144 -11.10 18.11 -17.40
C ARG A 144 -11.16 19.55 -16.87
N VAL A 145 -10.17 19.95 -16.08
CA VAL A 145 -10.01 21.33 -15.60
C VAL A 145 -8.91 22.00 -16.42
N ASN A 146 -9.19 23.22 -16.86
CA ASN A 146 -8.32 23.99 -17.76
C ASN A 146 -7.44 25.03 -17.05
N ASP A 147 -7.62 25.22 -15.74
CA ASP A 147 -6.77 26.10 -14.95
C ASP A 147 -5.31 25.61 -14.96
N GLU A 148 -4.36 26.51 -14.68
CA GLU A 148 -2.96 26.12 -14.52
C GLU A 148 -2.82 25.16 -13.33
N PRO A 149 -2.24 23.96 -13.49
CA PRO A 149 -2.14 22.99 -12.42
C PRO A 149 -1.26 23.50 -11.27
N ASP A 150 -1.84 23.58 -10.07
CA ASP A 150 -1.07 23.77 -8.84
C ASP A 150 -0.32 22.47 -8.51
N MET A 151 0.89 22.35 -9.04
CA MET A 151 1.70 21.14 -8.86
C MET A 151 2.12 20.90 -7.41
N MET A 152 2.16 21.93 -6.56
CA MET A 152 2.47 21.76 -5.14
C MET A 152 1.29 21.04 -4.47
N LEU A 153 0.09 21.60 -4.61
CA LEU A 153 -1.12 21.00 -4.05
C LEU A 153 -1.39 19.60 -4.63
N LEU A 154 -1.30 19.42 -5.96
CA LEU A 154 -1.50 18.13 -6.60
C LEU A 154 -0.51 17.07 -6.10
N SER A 155 0.75 17.45 -5.85
CA SER A 155 1.76 16.55 -5.29
C SER A 155 1.42 16.15 -3.86
N THR A 156 1.00 17.10 -3.01
CA THR A 156 0.53 16.81 -1.65
C THR A 156 -0.65 15.85 -1.67
N LEU A 157 -1.67 16.12 -2.49
CA LEU A 157 -2.84 15.26 -2.63
C LEU A 157 -2.47 13.88 -3.13
N ALA A 158 -1.57 13.75 -4.11
CA ALA A 158 -1.13 12.47 -4.66
C ALA A 158 -0.50 11.57 -3.59
N ALA A 159 0.45 12.09 -2.82
CA ALA A 159 1.06 11.32 -1.74
C ALA A 159 0.01 10.90 -0.70
N GLU A 160 -0.94 11.79 -0.38
CA GLU A 160 -1.99 11.52 0.60
C GLU A 160 -2.97 10.44 0.15
N VAL A 161 -3.51 10.53 -1.07
CA VAL A 161 -4.47 9.54 -1.55
C VAL A 161 -3.83 8.19 -1.79
N VAL A 162 -2.54 8.11 -2.14
CA VAL A 162 -1.83 6.83 -2.26
C VAL A 162 -1.66 6.18 -0.90
N ALA A 163 -1.32 6.94 0.15
CA ALA A 163 -1.27 6.46 1.52
C ALA A 163 -2.65 5.92 1.96
N LEU A 164 -3.71 6.73 1.81
CA LEU A 164 -5.07 6.34 2.18
C LEU A 164 -5.59 5.13 1.39
N ALA A 165 -5.34 5.06 0.08
CA ALA A 165 -5.72 3.92 -0.74
C ALA A 165 -5.00 2.63 -0.29
N THR A 166 -3.75 2.73 0.15
CA THR A 166 -2.99 1.59 0.69
C THR A 166 -3.58 1.10 2.01
N VAL A 167 -3.97 2.01 2.90
CA VAL A 167 -4.68 1.67 4.14
C VAL A 167 -6.01 0.99 3.84
N GLN A 168 -6.80 1.54 2.90
CA GLN A 168 -8.06 0.91 2.48
C GLN A 168 -7.84 -0.49 1.90
N ALA A 169 -6.74 -0.73 1.18
CA ALA A 169 -6.45 -2.02 0.58
C ALA A 169 -6.37 -3.16 1.60
N VAL A 170 -5.79 -2.90 2.79
CA VAL A 170 -5.70 -3.89 3.88
C VAL A 170 -6.93 -3.91 4.77
N GLN A 171 -7.59 -2.77 5.00
CA GLN A 171 -8.79 -2.68 5.82
C GLN A 171 -10.01 -3.34 5.15
N GLN A 172 -10.13 -3.21 3.82
CA GLN A 172 -11.21 -3.81 3.04
C GLN A 172 -10.95 -5.30 2.71
N ALA A 173 -9.76 -5.81 3.00
CA ALA A 173 -9.44 -7.22 2.80
C ALA A 173 -10.26 -8.14 3.72
N GLN A 174 -10.46 -9.38 3.28
CA GLN A 174 -11.10 -10.45 4.05
C GLN A 174 -10.11 -11.59 4.28
N GLY A 175 -10.15 -12.18 5.48
CA GLY A 175 -9.27 -13.29 5.82
C GLY A 175 -9.49 -14.50 4.90
N LEU A 176 -8.42 -15.26 4.64
CA LEU A 176 -8.45 -16.46 3.81
C LEU A 176 -7.90 -17.66 4.58
N ARG A 177 -8.62 -18.78 4.51
CA ARG A 177 -8.15 -20.10 4.97
C ARG A 177 -8.21 -21.09 3.82
N LEU A 178 -7.10 -21.78 3.57
CA LEU A 178 -6.98 -22.84 2.57
C LEU A 178 -6.26 -24.03 3.22
N GLY A 179 -7.02 -25.05 3.62
CA GLY A 179 -6.49 -26.13 4.45
C GLY A 179 -5.95 -25.58 5.78
N GLU A 180 -4.70 -25.91 6.11
CA GLU A 180 -4.01 -25.41 7.31
C GLU A 180 -3.43 -23.99 7.12
N ALA A 181 -3.36 -23.49 5.89
CA ALA A 181 -2.83 -22.16 5.62
C ALA A 181 -3.86 -21.07 5.96
N TRP A 182 -3.39 -20.01 6.62
CA TRP A 182 -4.24 -18.93 7.11
C TRP A 182 -3.58 -17.56 6.93
N TRP A 183 -4.34 -16.65 6.31
CA TRP A 183 -4.01 -15.25 6.14
C TRP A 183 -5.13 -14.40 6.74
N PRO A 184 -5.01 -13.95 8.00
CA PRO A 184 -5.99 -13.04 8.59
C PRO A 184 -5.97 -11.67 7.89
N ALA A 185 -7.11 -10.99 7.91
CA ALA A 185 -7.23 -9.61 7.49
C ALA A 185 -7.01 -8.64 8.66
N ALA A 186 -6.79 -7.35 8.36
CA ALA A 186 -6.60 -6.30 9.38
C ALA A 186 -7.76 -6.26 10.39
N ARG A 187 -8.99 -6.48 9.93
CA ARG A 187 -10.19 -6.52 10.78
C ARG A 187 -10.20 -7.64 11.80
N ASP A 188 -9.43 -8.71 11.58
CA ASP A 188 -9.35 -9.83 12.51
C ASP A 188 -8.46 -9.52 13.72
N LEU A 189 -7.70 -8.41 13.69
CA LEU A 189 -6.84 -7.97 14.80
C LEU A 189 -7.61 -7.22 15.89
N ILE A 190 -8.77 -6.65 15.56
CA ILE A 190 -9.61 -5.88 16.47
C ILE A 190 -10.59 -6.87 17.11
N THR A 191 -10.15 -7.51 18.19
CA THR A 191 -11.00 -8.26 19.13
C THR A 191 -11.25 -7.44 20.38
#